data_AF-A0A951JGI7-F1
#
_entry.id   AF-A0A951JGI7-F1
#
_cell.length_a   1.000
_cell.length_b   1.000
_cell.length_c   1.000
_cell.angle_alpha   90.00
_cell.angle_beta   90.00
_cell.angle_gamma   90.00
#
_symmetry.space_group_name_H-M   'P 1'
#
loop_
_entity.id
_entity.type
_entity.pdbx_description
1 polymer ?
#
loop_
_entity_poly.entity_id
_entity_poly.type
_entity_poly.pdbx_seq_one_letter_code
_entity_poly.pdbx_strand_id
1 'polypeptide(L)'
;MTRRGTPLDTPLDMDPEEMRRLGYQVVDWVVERAAGLAGDRPWLGGSREELEPLLREPAPEEGRPLDTVLERAVTDVLPRAGSIDHPRFFAF
;
A
#
# COMPACT_ATOMS: atom_id res chain seq x y z
N MET A 1 -32.88 -21.54 6.64
CA MET A 1 -32.58 -21.36 5.21
C MET A 1 -31.45 -20.36 5.09
N THR A 2 -30.20 -20.84 5.08
CA THR A 2 -29.00 -20.00 4.96
C THR A 2 -28.76 -19.74 3.48
N ARG A 3 -28.92 -18.50 3.01
CA ARG A 3 -28.50 -18.13 1.66
C ARG A 3 -26.99 -18.35 1.57
N ARG A 4 -26.54 -19.28 0.72
CA ARG A 4 -25.15 -19.28 0.25
C ARG A 4 -25.00 -18.04 -0.62
N GLY A 5 -24.33 -17.02 -0.10
CA GLY A 5 -23.91 -15.89 -0.90
C GLY A 5 -22.99 -16.39 -2.01
N THR A 6 -23.16 -15.86 -3.21
CA THR A 6 -22.19 -16.03 -4.29
C THR A 6 -20.88 -15.33 -3.81
N PRO A 7 -19.66 -15.67 -4.28
CA PRO A 7 -18.40 -15.16 -3.71
C PRO A 7 -18.18 -13.63 -3.70
N LEU A 8 -19.18 -12.80 -4.03
CA LEU A 8 -19.13 -11.35 -4.17
C LEU A 8 -20.27 -10.60 -3.41
N ASP A 9 -20.93 -11.22 -2.43
CA ASP A 9 -22.14 -10.64 -1.77
C ASP A 9 -21.84 -9.71 -0.56
N THR A 10 -20.58 -9.40 -0.26
CA THR A 10 -20.19 -8.51 0.84
C THR A 10 -19.82 -7.10 0.32
N PRO A 11 -20.12 -6.01 1.05
CA PRO A 11 -19.71 -4.66 0.65
C PRO A 11 -18.18 -4.43 0.50
N LEU A 12 -17.36 -5.41 0.91
CA LEU A 12 -15.91 -5.40 0.78
C LEU A 12 -15.41 -6.25 -0.39
N ASP A 13 -16.31 -6.95 -1.09
CA ASP A 13 -15.93 -7.81 -2.20
C ASP A 13 -15.62 -6.94 -3.44
N MET A 14 -14.54 -7.30 -4.14
CA MET A 14 -14.07 -6.59 -5.32
C MET A 14 -14.42 -7.37 -6.57
N ASP A 15 -14.85 -6.66 -7.61
CA ASP A 15 -15.05 -7.25 -8.93
C ASP A 15 -13.74 -7.93 -9.42
N PRO A 16 -13.79 -9.16 -9.96
CA PRO A 16 -12.59 -9.88 -10.39
C PRO A 16 -11.78 -9.20 -11.49
N GLU A 17 -12.40 -8.42 -12.38
CA GLU A 17 -11.68 -7.65 -13.40
C GLU A 17 -10.96 -6.48 -12.77
N GLU A 18 -11.62 -5.78 -11.85
CA GLU A 18 -11.02 -4.69 -11.09
C GLU A 18 -9.85 -5.19 -10.21
N MET A 19 -10.02 -6.34 -9.56
CA MET A 19 -8.95 -6.99 -8.79
C MET A 19 -7.74 -7.32 -9.66
N ARG A 20 -7.96 -7.83 -10.88
CA ARG A 20 -6.86 -8.08 -11.83
C ARG A 20 -6.18 -6.80 -12.26
N ARG A 21 -6.95 -5.76 -12.61
CA ARG A 21 -6.42 -4.47 -13.03
C ARG A 21 -5.51 -3.87 -11.95
N LEU A 22 -6.00 -3.79 -10.72
CA LEU A 22 -5.25 -3.28 -9.57
C LEU A 22 -4.07 -4.19 -9.21
N GLY A 23 -4.22 -5.51 -9.36
CA GLY A 23 -3.13 -6.46 -9.18
C GLY A 23 -1.95 -6.18 -10.11
N TYR A 24 -2.20 -5.94 -11.40
CA TYR A 24 -1.15 -5.57 -12.35
C TYR A 24 -0.50 -4.23 -12.00
N GLN A 25 -1.29 -3.23 -11.60
CA GLN A 25 -0.75 -1.95 -11.13
C GLN A 25 0.18 -2.11 -9.92
N VAL A 26 -0.15 -2.99 -8.97
CA VAL A 26 0.72 -3.30 -7.83
C VAL A 26 2.01 -4.01 -8.29
N VAL A 27 1.92 -4.93 -9.25
CA VAL A 27 3.11 -5.56 -9.83
C VAL A 27 4.03 -4.50 -10.45
N ASP A 28 3.48 -3.55 -11.20
CA ASP A 28 4.27 -2.48 -11.83
C ASP A 28 5.00 -1.64 -10.77
N TRP A 29 4.35 -1.24 -9.68
CA TRP A 29 5.01 -0.53 -8.57
C TRP A 29 6.12 -1.34 -7.90
N VAL A 30 5.92 -2.64 -7.69
CA VAL A 30 6.94 -3.52 -7.11
C VAL A 30 8.15 -3.62 -8.03
N VAL A 31 7.91 -3.80 -9.34
CA VAL A 31 8.98 -3.88 -10.35
C VAL A 31 9.74 -2.56 -10.44
N GLU A 32 9.03 -1.42 -10.47
CA GLU A 32 9.64 -0.09 -10.51
C GLU A 32 10.51 0.17 -9.29
N ARG A 33 10.00 -0.10 -8.08
CA ARG A 33 10.77 0.00 -6.84
C ARG A 33 12.00 -0.88 -6.86
N ALA A 34 11.87 -2.15 -7.27
CA ALA A 34 12.99 -3.09 -7.31
C ALA A 34 14.07 -2.66 -8.31
N ALA A 35 13.67 -2.17 -9.49
CA ALA A 35 14.59 -1.67 -10.51
C ALA A 35 15.31 -0.39 -10.08
N GLY A 36 14.60 0.50 -9.36
CA GLY A 36 15.14 1.76 -8.83
C GLY A 36 15.88 1.63 -7.50
N LEU A 37 15.79 0.46 -6.83
CA LEU A 37 16.16 0.29 -5.42
C LEU A 37 17.58 0.77 -5.11
N ALA A 38 18.57 0.43 -5.95
CA ALA A 38 19.95 0.82 -5.72
C ALA A 38 20.20 2.34 -5.85
N GLY A 39 19.35 3.07 -6.55
CA GLY A 39 19.41 4.52 -6.70
C GLY A 39 18.67 5.29 -5.60
N ASP A 40 17.81 4.60 -4.84
CA ASP A 40 16.92 5.24 -3.87
C ASP A 40 17.54 5.34 -2.46
N ARG A 41 16.76 5.88 -1.51
CA ARG A 41 17.11 5.98 -0.10
C ARG A 41 16.68 4.70 0.64
N PRO A 42 17.56 4.06 1.44
CA PRO A 42 17.19 2.89 2.24
C PRO A 42 16.10 3.20 3.29
N TRP A 43 15.98 4.46 3.70
CA TRP A 43 15.00 4.90 4.68
C TRP A 43 14.75 6.41 4.52
N LEU A 44 13.50 6.81 4.24
CA LEU A 44 13.10 8.22 4.30
C LEU A 44 12.97 8.67 5.76
N GLY A 45 12.33 7.83 6.60
CA GLY A 45 12.06 8.10 8.00
C GLY A 45 11.06 9.24 8.23
N GLY A 46 11.02 9.71 9.48
CA GLY A 46 10.23 10.87 9.92
C GLY A 46 10.22 10.98 11.44
N SER A 47 10.11 12.21 11.95
CA SER A 47 9.88 12.47 13.37
C SER A 47 8.44 12.09 13.75
N ARG A 48 8.15 11.97 15.06
CA ARG A 48 6.77 11.73 15.51
C ARG A 48 5.82 12.83 15.00
N GLU A 49 6.25 14.08 15.07
CA GLU A 49 5.46 15.24 14.65
C GLU A 49 5.15 15.20 13.15
N GLU A 50 6.07 14.67 12.33
CA GLU A 50 5.88 14.50 10.88
C GLU A 50 4.98 13.30 10.54
N LEU A 51 5.04 12.23 11.34
CA LEU A 51 4.35 10.97 11.05
C LEU A 51 2.94 10.86 11.63
N GLU A 52 2.67 11.50 12.76
CA GLU A 52 1.36 11.43 13.42
C GLU A 52 0.21 11.91 12.52
N PRO A 53 0.30 13.06 11.83
CA PRO A 53 -0.77 13.51 10.94
C PRO A 53 -1.04 12.53 9.78
N LEU A 54 -0.01 11.79 9.36
CA LEU A 54 -0.12 10.85 8.24
C LEU A 54 -0.67 9.49 8.65
N LEU A 55 -0.27 8.98 9.81
CA LEU A 55 -0.47 7.58 10.21
C LEU A 55 -1.45 7.40 11.38
N ARG A 56 -1.85 8.48 12.05
CA ARG A 56 -2.75 8.46 13.21
C ARG A 56 -4.10 9.13 12.92
N GLU A 57 -4.49 9.21 11.65
CA GLU A 57 -5.83 9.64 11.25
C GLU A 57 -6.89 8.68 11.82
N PRO A 58 -8.10 9.17 12.16
CA PRO A 58 -9.22 8.28 12.47
C PRO A 58 -9.53 7.39 11.27
N ALA A 59 -9.95 6.16 11.53
CA ALA A 59 -10.43 5.28 10.47
C ALA A 59 -11.63 5.94 9.76
N PRO A 60 -11.66 5.96 8.42
CA PRO A 60 -12.75 6.60 7.69
C PRO A 60 -14.06 5.84 7.89
N GLU A 61 -15.16 6.58 8.05
CA GLU A 61 -16.51 5.99 8.14
C GLU A 61 -17.03 5.53 6.78
N GLU A 62 -16.51 6.11 5.70
CA GLU A 62 -16.86 5.78 4.32
C GLU A 62 -15.67 5.11 3.60
N GLY A 63 -16.01 4.18 2.70
CA GLY A 63 -15.03 3.55 1.82
C GLY A 63 -14.37 4.54 0.87
N ARG A 64 -13.14 4.22 0.45
CA ARG A 64 -12.41 4.95 -0.59
C ARG A 64 -12.05 4.01 -1.74
N PRO A 65 -11.89 4.52 -2.98
CA PRO A 65 -11.35 3.74 -4.08
C PRO A 65 -9.99 3.09 -3.72
N LEU A 66 -9.80 1.82 -4.07
CA LEU A 66 -8.60 1.06 -3.67
C LEU A 66 -7.33 1.61 -4.32
N ASP A 67 -7.40 2.06 -5.57
CA ASP A 67 -6.28 2.71 -6.27
C ASP A 67 -5.74 3.92 -5.49
N THR A 68 -6.62 4.80 -5.02
CA THR A 68 -6.23 5.97 -4.19
C THR A 68 -5.57 5.54 -2.88
N VAL A 69 -6.08 4.49 -2.24
CA VAL A 69 -5.50 3.96 -0.98
C VAL A 69 -4.13 3.35 -1.23
N LEU A 70 -3.96 2.59 -2.32
CA LEU A 70 -2.70 1.98 -2.69
C LEU A 70 -1.66 3.03 -3.10
N GLU A 71 -2.04 4.03 -3.90
CA GLU A 71 -1.16 5.12 -4.30
C GLU A 71 -0.61 5.83 -3.06
N ARG A 72 -1.48 6.22 -2.12
CA ARG A 72 -1.05 6.81 -0.84
C ARG A 72 -0.11 5.89 -0.06
N ALA A 73 -0.37 4.58 -0.05
CA ALA A 73 0.52 3.64 0.62
C ALA A 73 1.92 3.66 -0.01
N VAL A 74 2.00 3.63 -1.34
CA VAL A 74 3.26 3.61 -2.10
C VAL A 74 4.01 4.94 -1.98
N THR A 75 3.34 6.09 -2.04
CA THR A 75 3.99 7.40 -2.03
C THR A 75 4.28 7.89 -0.62
N ASP A 76 3.36 7.68 0.31
CA ASP A 76 3.40 8.32 1.61
C ASP A 76 3.80 7.34 2.71
N VAL A 77 3.33 6.10 2.69
CA VAL A 77 3.55 5.20 3.84
C VAL A 77 4.85 4.40 3.71
N LEU A 78 5.00 3.64 2.63
CA LEU A 78 6.08 2.67 2.45
C LEU A 78 7.49 3.29 2.46
N PRO A 79 7.75 4.47 1.87
CA PRO A 79 9.10 5.05 1.88
C PRO A 79 9.59 5.42 3.29
N ARG A 80 8.66 5.63 4.24
CA ARG A 80 8.96 5.97 5.63
C ARG A 80 9.38 4.76 6.46
N ALA A 81 9.11 3.54 5.98
CA ALA A 81 9.63 2.32 6.55
C ALA A 81 11.08 2.06 6.08
N GLY A 82 11.87 1.37 6.91
CA GLY A 82 13.20 0.93 6.49
C GLY A 82 13.10 -0.14 5.41
N SER A 83 13.72 0.09 4.25
CA SER A 83 13.81 -0.90 3.17
C SER A 83 14.92 -1.90 3.47
N ILE A 84 14.57 -3.00 4.13
CA ILE A 84 15.52 -4.05 4.55
C ILE A 84 16.19 -4.80 3.38
N ASP A 85 15.58 -4.75 2.21
CA ASP A 85 16.07 -5.31 0.95
C ASP A 85 17.04 -4.37 0.21
N HIS A 86 17.18 -3.13 0.68
CA HIS A 86 18.04 -2.14 0.04
C HIS A 86 19.53 -2.46 0.30
N PRO A 87 20.42 -2.42 -0.72
CA PRO A 87 21.83 -2.86 -0.61
C PRO A 87 22.69 -2.03 0.37
N ARG A 88 22.21 -0.84 0.76
CA ARG A 88 22.83 0.05 1.76
C ARG A 88 22.09 0.09 3.10
N PHE A 89 21.16 -0.82 3.37
CA PHE A 89 20.49 -0.93 4.66
C PHE A 89 21.27 -1.90 5.56
N PHE A 90 21.94 -1.40 6.60
CA PHE A 90 22.85 -2.18 7.46
C PHE A 90 22.40 -2.28 8.93
N ALA A 91 21.13 -1.99 9.22
CA ALA A 91 20.53 -2.14 10.55
C ALA A 91 19.84 -3.51 10.71
N PHE A 92 19.71 -4.00 11.95
CA PHE A 92 19.01 -5.24 12.31
C PHE A 92 18.25 -5.07 13.63
#